data_AF-A0A4Y3VEM8-F1
#
_entry.id   AF-A0A4Y3VEM8-F1
#
_cell.length_a   1.000
_cell.length_b   1.000
_cell.length_c   1.000
_cell.angle_alpha   90.00
_cell.angle_beta   90.00
_cell.angle_gamma   90.00
#
_symmetry.space_group_name_H-M   'P 1'
#
loop_
_entity.id
_entity.type
_entity.pdbx_description
1 polymer ?
#
loop_
_entity_poly.entity_id
_entity_poly.type
_entity_poly.pdbx_seq_one_letter_code
_entity_poly.pdbx_strand_id
1 'polypeptide(L)'
;MATLPNPLPKLATLGLDLPPGKLIDTLLWHADVPATPGDWATLQPARRTAGLLPLLIDVGGSQGGPEAWELMPDETSYPGDHDAEEVLAEYWEDTEDDDWPGLAPEPQPESDSPDPDALATDIADHLLTDGTWLKEPRLALVPARRSADIPAAIGWSGPVNHEDDVARLCAVLRSWEDRFGVRVVALTFDQLILSVAAPPTTPAEAQAVAVEHYAFCPDNINQSSTPSLNAYAEQLMDLEIWSFWWD
;
A
#
# COMPACT_ATOMS: atom_id res chain seq x y z
N MET A 1 -6.04 5.08 23.62
CA MET A 1 -6.45 5.25 22.22
C MET A 1 -5.86 6.54 21.70
N ALA A 2 -4.75 6.43 20.98
CA ALA A 2 -4.22 7.55 20.22
C ALA A 2 -5.05 7.67 18.94
N THR A 3 -5.87 8.70 18.85
CA THR A 3 -6.65 8.99 17.63
C THR A 3 -5.69 9.46 16.54
N LEU A 4 -5.72 8.80 15.37
CA LEU A 4 -5.26 9.41 14.13
C LEU A 4 -6.34 10.42 13.73
N PRO A 5 -6.11 11.71 13.96
CA PRO A 5 -6.13 12.55 12.77
C PRO A 5 -4.98 13.54 12.89
N ASN A 6 -4.02 13.42 11.98
CA ASN A 6 -3.21 14.57 11.63
C ASN A 6 -3.92 15.21 10.43
N PRO A 7 -4.94 16.07 10.64
CA PRO A 7 -5.73 16.60 9.53
C PRO A 7 -4.78 17.26 8.53
N LEU A 8 -5.07 17.09 7.24
CA LEU A 8 -4.22 17.61 6.18
C LEU A 8 -4.03 19.12 6.40
N PRO A 9 -2.80 19.58 6.69
CA PRO A 9 -2.54 20.98 6.96
C PRO A 9 -2.87 21.81 5.73
N LYS A 10 -3.18 23.11 5.89
CA LYS A 10 -3.47 23.98 4.75
C LYS A 10 -2.30 23.98 3.77
N LEU A 11 -2.44 23.30 2.63
CA LEU A 11 -1.36 23.09 1.66
C LEU A 11 -0.72 24.40 1.18
N ALA A 12 -1.54 25.44 0.97
CA ALA A 12 -1.08 26.78 0.59
C ALA A 12 -0.13 27.42 1.62
N THR A 13 -0.14 26.97 2.88
CA THR A 13 0.74 27.46 3.94
C THR A 13 2.07 26.72 4.02
N LEU A 14 2.20 25.60 3.31
CA LEU A 14 3.41 24.77 3.31
C LEU A 14 4.45 25.20 2.25
N GLY A 15 4.11 26.16 1.38
CA GLY A 15 5.01 26.63 0.33
C GLY A 15 5.36 25.56 -0.72
N LEU A 16 4.51 24.54 -0.84
CA LEU A 16 4.62 23.49 -1.85
C LEU A 16 4.12 24.03 -3.19
N ASP A 17 4.90 23.85 -4.25
CA ASP A 17 4.50 24.18 -5.62
C ASP A 17 3.67 23.02 -6.20
N LEU A 18 2.43 22.88 -5.69
CA LEU A 18 1.51 21.83 -6.12
C LEU A 18 0.71 22.28 -7.35
N PRO A 19 0.45 21.40 -8.32
CA PRO A 19 -0.48 21.70 -9.40
C PRO A 19 -1.90 21.96 -8.86
N PRO A 20 -2.83 22.47 -9.70
CA PRO A 20 -4.24 22.48 -9.34
C PRO A 20 -4.73 21.08 -8.93
N GLY A 21 -5.55 21.03 -7.90
CA GLY A 21 -6.05 19.79 -7.35
C GLY A 21 -7.13 20.02 -6.31
N LYS A 22 -7.67 18.93 -5.81
CA LYS A 22 -8.79 18.91 -4.87
C LYS A 22 -8.37 18.32 -3.54
N LEU A 23 -9.04 18.79 -2.50
CA LEU A 23 -8.89 18.26 -1.15
C LEU A 23 -10.13 17.40 -0.85
N ILE A 24 -9.91 16.16 -0.44
CA ILE A 24 -10.95 15.26 0.07
C ILE A 24 -10.95 15.44 1.59
N ASP A 25 -11.94 16.20 2.07
CA ASP A 25 -12.08 16.63 3.47
C ASP A 25 -10.77 17.12 4.09
N THR A 26 -10.23 16.38 5.05
CA THR A 26 -8.89 16.61 5.62
C THR A 26 -7.99 15.38 5.48
N LEU A 27 -8.34 14.47 4.57
CA LEU A 27 -7.72 13.14 4.46
C LEU A 27 -6.62 13.12 3.42
N LEU A 28 -6.89 13.64 2.23
CA LEU A 28 -5.91 13.66 1.16
C LEU A 28 -6.15 14.82 0.20
N TRP A 29 -5.09 15.23 -0.48
CA TRP A 29 -5.18 16.07 -1.66
C TRP A 29 -4.75 15.28 -2.88
N HIS A 30 -5.38 15.52 -4.03
CA HIS A 30 -4.91 14.97 -5.30
C HIS A 30 -5.00 15.97 -6.45
N ALA A 31 -4.12 15.82 -7.43
CA ALA A 31 -4.07 16.67 -8.61
C ALA A 31 -5.30 16.49 -9.52
N ASP A 32 -5.69 17.57 -10.21
CA ASP A 32 -6.76 17.58 -11.21
C ASP A 32 -6.31 17.02 -12.57
N VAL A 33 -4.99 16.92 -12.78
CA VAL A 33 -4.36 16.47 -14.03
C VAL A 33 -3.77 15.07 -13.85
N PRO A 34 -3.67 14.26 -14.92
CA PRO A 34 -3.00 12.97 -14.83
C PRO A 34 -1.54 13.14 -14.42
N ALA A 35 -1.05 12.24 -13.56
CA ALA A 35 0.35 12.21 -13.19
C ALA A 35 1.22 11.77 -14.37
N THR A 36 2.44 12.27 -14.41
CA THR A 36 3.47 11.96 -15.40
C THR A 36 4.77 11.54 -14.72
N PRO A 37 5.62 10.73 -15.37
CA PRO A 37 6.91 10.33 -14.79
C PRO A 37 7.73 11.55 -14.33
N GLY A 38 8.26 11.48 -13.12
CA GLY A 38 8.97 12.54 -12.41
C GLY A 38 8.12 13.33 -11.42
N ASP A 39 6.78 13.31 -11.54
CA ASP A 39 5.89 14.06 -10.64
C ASP A 39 6.00 13.61 -9.19
N TRP A 40 6.15 12.30 -8.94
CA TRP A 40 6.33 11.75 -7.60
C TRP A 40 7.55 12.34 -6.89
N ALA A 41 8.68 12.44 -7.60
CA ALA A 41 9.92 12.98 -7.06
C ALA A 41 9.77 14.45 -6.62
N THR A 42 8.88 15.22 -7.28
CA THR A 42 8.64 16.62 -6.92
C THR A 42 8.01 16.79 -5.54
N LEU A 43 7.37 15.74 -4.99
CA LEU A 43 6.72 15.75 -3.68
C LEU A 43 7.62 15.36 -2.51
N GLN A 44 8.86 14.95 -2.76
CA GLN A 44 9.85 14.63 -1.72
C GLN A 44 10.03 15.74 -0.67
N PRO A 45 10.00 17.05 -1.01
CA PRO A 45 10.01 18.12 -0.02
C PRO A 45 8.79 18.08 0.92
N ALA A 46 7.58 17.79 0.40
CA ALA A 46 6.35 17.73 1.20
C ALA A 46 6.43 16.66 2.29
N ARG A 47 7.02 15.50 1.95
CA ARG A 47 7.32 14.44 2.91
C ARG A 47 8.25 14.93 4.02
N ARG A 48 9.37 15.55 3.66
CA ARG A 48 10.41 15.95 4.62
C ARG A 48 9.99 17.11 5.53
N THR A 49 9.20 18.05 5.03
CA THR A 49 8.89 19.30 5.75
C THR A 49 7.50 19.31 6.39
N ALA A 50 6.55 18.54 5.86
CA ALA A 50 5.15 18.61 6.26
C ALA A 50 4.55 17.27 6.72
N GLY A 51 5.30 16.16 6.62
CA GLY A 51 4.78 14.83 6.95
C GLY A 51 3.65 14.38 6.02
N LEU A 52 3.72 14.82 4.76
CA LEU A 52 2.78 14.42 3.71
C LEU A 52 3.44 13.39 2.79
N LEU A 53 2.88 12.20 2.72
CA LEU A 53 3.41 11.13 1.88
C LEU A 53 2.78 11.16 0.50
N PRO A 54 3.59 11.04 -0.57
CA PRO A 54 3.07 10.90 -1.92
C PRO A 54 2.33 9.56 -2.09
N LEU A 55 1.33 9.57 -2.96
CA LEU A 55 0.53 8.41 -3.35
C LEU A 55 0.06 8.61 -4.80
N LEU A 56 -0.05 7.54 -5.59
CA LEU A 56 -0.81 7.54 -6.83
C LEU A 56 -2.22 7.02 -6.55
N ILE A 57 -3.23 7.70 -7.07
CA ILE A 57 -4.61 7.21 -7.04
C ILE A 57 -5.14 7.04 -8.46
N ASP A 58 -5.86 5.96 -8.75
CA ASP A 58 -6.53 5.81 -10.05
C ASP A 58 -7.98 6.30 -9.98
N VAL A 59 -8.31 7.33 -10.77
CA VAL A 59 -9.69 7.85 -10.86
C VAL A 59 -10.43 7.37 -12.11
N GLY A 60 -9.79 6.57 -12.95
CA GLY A 60 -10.34 6.05 -14.21
C GLY A 60 -11.10 4.72 -14.05
N GLY A 61 -11.19 4.19 -12.83
CA GLY A 61 -12.01 3.02 -12.49
C GLY A 61 -13.51 3.27 -12.63
N SER A 62 -14.30 2.20 -12.67
CA SER A 62 -15.78 2.29 -12.75
C SER A 62 -16.42 3.00 -11.54
N GLN A 63 -15.70 3.01 -10.43
CA GLN A 63 -16.09 3.59 -9.15
C GLN A 63 -15.65 5.05 -9.03
N GLY A 64 -14.93 5.57 -10.04
CA GLY A 64 -14.43 6.93 -10.05
C GLY A 64 -13.28 7.16 -9.07
N GLY A 65 -13.13 8.41 -8.64
CA GLY A 65 -12.08 8.82 -7.72
C GLY A 65 -12.47 8.75 -6.24
N PRO A 66 -11.56 9.17 -5.33
CA PRO A 66 -11.70 9.02 -3.87
C PRO A 66 -12.95 9.68 -3.27
N GLU A 67 -13.52 10.65 -3.97
CA GLU A 67 -14.82 11.29 -3.67
C GLU A 67 -15.97 10.26 -3.55
N ALA A 68 -15.84 9.12 -4.24
CA ALA A 68 -16.84 8.07 -4.36
C ALA A 68 -16.40 6.74 -3.72
N TRP A 69 -15.23 6.68 -3.09
CA TRP A 69 -14.71 5.47 -2.45
C TRP A 69 -15.29 5.22 -1.06
N GLU A 70 -16.18 6.09 -0.57
CA GLU A 70 -16.80 5.95 0.76
C GLU A 70 -15.76 5.80 1.88
N LEU A 71 -14.76 6.68 1.89
CA LEU A 71 -13.69 6.68 2.89
C LEU A 71 -14.23 6.81 4.33
N MET A 72 -13.78 5.94 5.25
CA MET A 72 -14.28 5.85 6.64
C MET A 72 -13.16 5.97 7.69
N PRO A 73 -12.45 7.10 7.76
CA PRO A 73 -11.33 7.29 8.69
C PRO A 73 -11.74 7.21 10.17
N ASP A 74 -13.00 7.56 10.48
CA ASP A 74 -13.53 7.52 11.85
C ASP A 74 -13.89 6.09 12.31
N GLU A 75 -14.01 5.14 11.39
CA GLU A 75 -14.26 3.72 11.67
C GLU A 75 -12.97 2.91 11.73
N THR A 76 -11.83 3.52 11.39
CA THR A 76 -10.53 2.89 11.38
C THR A 76 -9.84 3.03 12.74
N SER A 77 -9.36 1.92 13.30
CA SER A 77 -8.60 1.95 14.55
C SER A 77 -7.14 2.41 14.33
N TYR A 78 -6.30 2.41 15.36
CA TYR A 78 -4.89 2.78 15.20
C TYR A 78 -4.08 1.55 14.77
N PRO A 79 -3.32 1.56 13.65
CA PRO A 79 -2.56 0.39 13.21
C PRO A 79 -1.50 -0.11 14.19
N GLY A 80 -1.11 0.69 15.19
CA GLY A 80 -0.15 0.27 16.22
C GLY A 80 -0.77 -0.41 17.42
N ASP A 81 -2.10 -0.51 17.47
CA ASP A 81 -2.82 -1.26 18.49
C ASP A 81 -2.97 -2.75 18.09
N HIS A 82 -2.52 -3.15 16.89
CA HIS A 82 -2.58 -4.51 16.37
C HIS A 82 -1.18 -5.11 16.17
N ASP A 83 -1.07 -6.42 16.34
CA ASP A 83 0.13 -7.20 16.02
C ASP A 83 -0.01 -7.89 14.66
N ALA A 84 1.01 -7.81 13.82
CA ALA A 84 0.96 -8.33 12.46
C ALA A 84 0.89 -9.87 12.39
N GLU A 85 1.55 -10.57 13.31
CA GLU A 85 1.53 -12.03 13.34
C GLU A 85 0.18 -12.53 13.84
N GLU A 86 -0.39 -11.90 14.87
CA GLU A 86 -1.74 -12.23 15.35
C GLU A 86 -2.79 -11.99 14.25
N VAL A 87 -2.73 -10.85 13.55
CA VAL A 87 -3.66 -10.56 12.44
C VAL A 87 -3.57 -11.59 11.31
N LEU A 88 -2.35 -11.93 10.87
CA LEU A 88 -2.17 -12.93 9.79
C LEU A 88 -2.57 -14.34 10.23
N ALA A 89 -2.33 -14.71 11.49
CA ALA A 89 -2.77 -16.00 12.03
C ALA A 89 -4.30 -16.10 12.05
N GLU A 90 -5.00 -15.03 12.47
CA GLU A 90 -6.47 -14.96 12.45
C GLU A 90 -7.02 -15.12 11.02
N TYR A 91 -6.46 -14.39 10.04
CA TYR A 91 -6.88 -14.54 8.64
C TYR A 91 -6.57 -15.92 8.05
N TRP A 92 -5.47 -16.54 8.49
CA TRP A 92 -5.10 -17.88 8.02
C TRP A 92 -6.11 -18.94 8.48
N GLU A 93 -6.53 -18.91 9.76
CA GLU A 93 -7.54 -19.82 10.30
C GLU A 93 -8.87 -19.76 9.52
N ASP A 94 -9.20 -18.60 8.96
CA ASP A 94 -10.40 -18.42 8.14
C ASP A 94 -10.25 -18.99 6.70
N THR A 95 -9.01 -19.24 6.26
CA THR A 95 -8.70 -19.71 4.89
C THR A 95 -8.31 -21.18 4.80
N GLU A 96 -7.65 -21.72 5.82
CA GLU A 96 -7.11 -23.09 5.84
C GLU A 96 -7.38 -23.74 7.21
N ASP A 97 -7.61 -25.07 7.21
CA ASP A 97 -7.79 -25.86 8.44
C ASP A 97 -6.45 -26.27 9.11
N ASP A 98 -5.32 -25.69 8.67
CA ASP A 98 -3.95 -26.00 9.13
C ASP A 98 -3.39 -24.91 10.07
N ASP A 99 -2.45 -25.27 10.95
CA ASP A 99 -1.81 -24.32 11.86
C ASP A 99 -1.02 -23.23 11.10
N TRP A 100 -1.13 -21.98 11.54
CA TRP A 100 -0.35 -20.85 11.00
C TRP A 100 1.16 -21.13 11.08
N PRO A 101 1.92 -21.10 9.96
CA PRO A 101 3.33 -21.45 9.95
C PRO A 101 4.25 -20.34 10.50
N GLY A 102 3.73 -19.17 10.83
CA GLY A 102 4.50 -18.02 11.31
C GLY A 102 4.90 -17.05 10.19
N LEU A 103 5.39 -15.88 10.60
CA LEU A 103 5.91 -14.88 9.68
C LEU A 103 7.13 -15.39 8.89
N ALA A 104 7.21 -15.00 7.63
CA ALA A 104 8.38 -15.11 6.78
C ALA A 104 9.61 -14.47 7.46
N PRO A 105 10.80 -15.09 7.32
CA PRO A 105 12.02 -14.54 7.89
C PRO A 105 12.32 -13.17 7.28
N GLU A 106 12.88 -12.29 8.10
CA GLU A 106 13.43 -11.02 7.61
C GLU A 106 14.54 -11.31 6.58
N PRO A 107 14.51 -10.68 5.39
CA PRO A 107 15.57 -10.82 4.41
C PRO A 107 16.91 -10.46 5.03
N GLN A 108 17.96 -11.21 4.66
CA GLN A 108 19.30 -10.80 5.08
C GLN A 108 19.64 -9.49 4.37
N PRO A 109 20.07 -8.43 5.10
CA PRO A 109 20.37 -7.16 4.47
C PRO A 109 21.52 -7.35 3.49
N GLU A 110 21.22 -7.22 2.20
CA GLU A 110 22.23 -7.18 1.17
C GLU A 110 22.94 -5.83 1.24
N SER A 111 24.25 -5.83 1.03
CA SER A 111 25.04 -4.58 1.10
C SER A 111 24.62 -3.54 0.05
N ASP A 112 23.88 -3.97 -0.98
CA ASP A 112 23.44 -3.18 -2.12
C ASP A 112 21.91 -3.02 -2.18
N SER A 113 21.15 -3.35 -1.12
CA SER A 113 19.70 -3.11 -1.10
C SER A 113 19.39 -1.63 -1.37
N PRO A 114 18.48 -1.31 -2.32
CA PRO A 114 18.17 0.06 -2.67
C PRO A 114 17.54 0.81 -1.48
N ASP A 115 17.70 2.13 -1.46
CA ASP A 115 16.93 2.98 -0.56
C ASP A 115 15.43 2.82 -0.89
N PRO A 116 14.57 2.41 0.08
CA PRO A 116 13.16 2.16 -0.19
C PRO A 116 12.40 3.34 -0.79
N ASP A 117 12.78 4.57 -0.46
CA ASP A 117 12.08 5.77 -0.93
C ASP A 117 12.53 6.15 -2.35
N ALA A 118 13.79 5.87 -2.69
CA ALA A 118 14.28 5.95 -4.06
C ALA A 118 13.60 4.91 -4.95
N LEU A 119 13.54 3.65 -4.51
CA LEU A 119 12.86 2.59 -5.28
C LEU A 119 11.36 2.91 -5.47
N ALA A 120 10.67 3.37 -4.43
CA ALA A 120 9.26 3.78 -4.56
C ALA A 120 9.06 4.89 -5.60
N THR A 121 10.04 5.78 -5.76
CA THR A 121 10.01 6.83 -6.80
C THR A 121 10.15 6.21 -8.19
N ASP A 122 11.08 5.27 -8.37
CA ASP A 122 11.29 4.58 -9.66
C ASP A 122 10.09 3.72 -10.05
N ILE A 123 9.49 2.99 -9.09
CA ILE A 123 8.27 2.20 -9.29
C ILE A 123 7.08 3.12 -9.64
N ALA A 124 6.92 4.26 -8.97
CA ALA A 124 5.88 5.22 -9.30
C ALA A 124 6.00 5.70 -10.77
N ASP A 125 7.21 6.02 -11.23
CA ASP A 125 7.45 6.42 -12.63
C ASP A 125 7.18 5.27 -13.61
N HIS A 126 7.53 4.04 -13.24
CA HIS A 126 7.23 2.85 -14.05
C HIS A 126 5.72 2.65 -14.23
N LEU A 127 4.93 2.76 -13.17
CA LEU A 127 3.46 2.62 -13.22
C LEU A 127 2.79 3.66 -14.13
N LEU A 128 3.41 4.83 -14.31
CA LEU A 128 2.91 5.92 -15.16
C LEU A 128 3.27 5.76 -16.65
N THR A 129 4.21 4.87 -16.99
CA THR A 129 4.73 4.73 -18.37
C THR A 129 3.87 3.81 -19.24
N ASP A 130 3.37 2.72 -18.67
CA ASP A 130 2.80 1.62 -19.48
C ASP A 130 1.27 1.69 -19.62
N GLY A 131 0.57 2.52 -18.84
CA GLY A 131 -0.89 2.71 -18.91
C GLY A 131 -1.72 1.44 -18.66
N THR A 132 -1.08 0.34 -18.26
CA THR A 132 -1.68 -0.97 -18.03
C THR A 132 -2.17 -1.16 -16.60
N TRP A 133 -1.51 -0.52 -15.62
CA TRP A 133 -1.80 -0.65 -14.20
C TRP A 133 -2.86 0.33 -13.71
N LEU A 134 -2.76 1.60 -14.12
CA LEU A 134 -3.65 2.67 -13.68
C LEU A 134 -4.24 3.36 -14.92
N LYS A 135 -5.56 3.55 -14.94
CA LYS A 135 -6.29 4.10 -16.09
C LYS A 135 -6.14 5.61 -16.21
N GLU A 136 -6.39 6.32 -15.11
CA GLU A 136 -6.20 7.76 -14.98
C GLU A 136 -5.47 8.10 -13.66
N PRO A 137 -4.17 7.78 -13.56
CA PRO A 137 -3.41 8.02 -12.34
C PRO A 137 -3.34 9.51 -12.00
N ARG A 138 -3.60 9.86 -10.75
CA ARG A 138 -3.47 11.20 -10.18
C ARG A 138 -2.46 11.17 -9.06
N LEU A 139 -1.66 12.21 -8.99
CA LEU A 139 -0.73 12.41 -7.89
C LEU A 139 -1.52 12.86 -6.66
N ALA A 140 -1.23 12.29 -5.49
CA ALA A 140 -1.88 12.60 -4.23
C ALA A 140 -0.88 12.80 -3.09
N LEU A 141 -1.33 13.47 -2.03
CA LEU A 141 -0.62 13.69 -0.76
C LEU A 141 -1.53 13.30 0.40
N VAL A 142 -1.00 12.45 1.29
CA VAL A 142 -1.71 11.95 2.48
C VAL A 142 -0.92 12.30 3.75
N PRO A 143 -1.55 12.85 4.81
CA PRO A 143 -0.89 13.11 6.07
C PRO A 143 -0.74 11.80 6.85
N ALA A 144 0.42 11.16 6.71
CA ALA A 144 0.73 9.91 7.38
C ALA A 144 2.17 9.92 7.91
N ARG A 145 2.40 9.22 9.03
CA ARG A 145 3.74 9.13 9.64
C ARG A 145 4.62 8.07 8.97
N ARG A 146 3.98 7.06 8.37
CA ARG A 146 4.59 5.90 7.70
C ARG A 146 3.83 5.63 6.41
N SER A 147 4.50 5.04 5.43
CA SER A 147 3.86 4.72 4.15
C SER A 147 2.81 3.64 4.34
N ALA A 148 3.10 2.65 5.20
CA ALA A 148 2.17 1.60 5.60
C ALA A 148 0.86 2.11 6.24
N ASP A 149 0.85 3.32 6.81
CA ASP A 149 -0.32 3.90 7.48
C ASP A 149 -1.28 4.63 6.52
N ILE A 150 -0.90 4.81 5.25
CA ILE A 150 -1.68 5.59 4.28
C ILE A 150 -3.12 5.07 4.16
N PRO A 151 -3.39 3.76 3.99
CA PRO A 151 -4.77 3.26 3.88
C PRO A 151 -5.62 3.60 5.10
N ALA A 152 -5.07 3.38 6.31
CA ALA A 152 -5.78 3.71 7.55
C ALA A 152 -5.95 5.22 7.77
N ALA A 153 -4.98 6.04 7.37
CA ALA A 153 -5.04 7.49 7.52
C ALA A 153 -6.18 8.12 6.71
N ILE A 154 -6.57 7.49 5.59
CA ILE A 154 -7.69 7.93 4.76
C ILE A 154 -8.95 7.10 4.97
N GLY A 155 -8.92 6.05 5.79
CA GLY A 155 -10.05 5.12 5.96
C GLY A 155 -10.42 4.40 4.67
N TRP A 156 -9.43 3.90 3.94
CA TRP A 156 -9.62 3.21 2.68
C TRP A 156 -10.42 1.91 2.87
N SER A 157 -11.50 1.75 2.09
CA SER A 157 -12.49 0.67 2.21
C SER A 157 -12.35 -0.43 1.15
N GLY A 158 -11.29 -0.40 0.32
CA GLY A 158 -11.06 -1.41 -0.71
C GLY A 158 -11.17 -2.87 -0.23
N PRO A 159 -10.63 -3.24 0.94
CA PRO A 159 -10.67 -4.61 1.44
C PRO A 159 -11.92 -4.92 2.29
N VAL A 160 -12.98 -4.10 2.27
CA VAL A 160 -14.14 -4.21 3.19
C VAL A 160 -14.84 -5.57 3.18
N ASN A 161 -14.80 -6.31 2.06
CA ASN A 161 -15.38 -7.66 2.00
C ASN A 161 -14.50 -8.73 2.70
N HIS A 162 -13.27 -8.37 3.08
CA HIS A 162 -12.31 -9.21 3.77
C HIS A 162 -12.04 -8.73 5.21
N GLU A 163 -11.85 -7.42 5.40
CA GLU A 163 -11.60 -6.79 6.71
C GLU A 163 -12.25 -5.40 6.75
N ASP A 164 -13.10 -5.17 7.77
CA ASP A 164 -13.82 -3.91 7.98
C ASP A 164 -12.91 -2.83 8.62
N ASP A 165 -11.90 -3.21 9.42
CA ASP A 165 -10.92 -2.31 10.03
C ASP A 165 -9.58 -2.37 9.30
N VAL A 166 -9.43 -1.52 8.27
CA VAL A 166 -8.22 -1.43 7.44
C VAL A 166 -6.92 -1.19 8.25
N ALA A 167 -7.02 -0.72 9.51
CA ALA A 167 -5.86 -0.58 10.38
C ALA A 167 -5.14 -1.91 10.68
N ARG A 168 -5.88 -3.03 10.67
CA ARG A 168 -5.34 -4.38 10.86
C ARG A 168 -4.44 -4.77 9.69
N LEU A 169 -4.87 -4.48 8.46
CA LEU A 169 -4.02 -4.64 7.27
C LEU A 169 -2.80 -3.71 7.33
N CYS A 170 -2.96 -2.47 7.77
CA CYS A 170 -1.83 -1.55 7.97
C CYS A 170 -0.81 -2.07 8.99
N ALA A 171 -1.20 -2.87 9.98
CA ALA A 171 -0.25 -3.50 10.90
C ALA A 171 0.64 -4.52 10.17
N VAL A 172 0.08 -5.32 9.26
CA VAL A 172 0.84 -6.20 8.36
C VAL A 172 1.75 -5.39 7.44
N LEU A 173 1.22 -4.32 6.83
CA LEU A 173 2.02 -3.42 6.00
C LEU A 173 3.20 -2.79 6.77
N ARG A 174 3.05 -2.48 8.07
CA ARG A 174 4.17 -2.00 8.90
C ARG A 174 5.23 -3.08 9.09
N SER A 175 4.82 -4.31 9.34
CA SER A 175 5.74 -5.46 9.42
C SER A 175 6.52 -5.62 8.12
N TRP A 176 5.87 -5.47 6.96
CA TRP A 176 6.54 -5.48 5.67
C TRP A 176 7.38 -4.23 5.39
N GLU A 177 6.96 -3.06 5.88
CA GLU A 177 7.71 -1.80 5.76
C GLU A 177 9.05 -1.92 6.48
N ASP A 178 9.04 -2.57 7.65
CA ASP A 178 10.22 -2.79 8.49
C ASP A 178 11.10 -3.95 7.95
N ARG A 179 10.51 -5.07 7.49
CA ARG A 179 11.26 -6.27 7.01
C ARG A 179 11.71 -6.19 5.56
N PHE A 180 10.83 -5.80 4.64
CA PHE A 180 11.06 -5.84 3.19
C PHE A 180 11.25 -4.44 2.59
N GLY A 181 11.18 -3.40 3.43
CA GLY A 181 11.30 -2.01 2.98
C GLY A 181 10.15 -1.57 2.09
N VAL A 182 8.92 -2.11 2.27
CA VAL A 182 7.83 -1.78 1.34
C VAL A 182 7.39 -0.33 1.46
N ARG A 183 6.85 0.23 0.36
CA ARG A 183 6.13 1.51 0.36
C ARG A 183 4.84 1.36 -0.39
N VAL A 184 3.76 1.93 0.13
CA VAL A 184 2.49 2.09 -0.58
C VAL A 184 2.71 3.13 -1.69
N VAL A 185 2.62 2.68 -2.94
CA VAL A 185 2.85 3.52 -4.13
C VAL A 185 1.52 3.94 -4.76
N ALA A 186 0.55 3.03 -4.85
CA ALA A 186 -0.74 3.35 -5.42
C ALA A 186 -1.92 2.70 -4.69
N LEU A 187 -3.05 3.39 -4.75
CA LEU A 187 -4.37 2.88 -4.37
C LEU A 187 -5.35 3.09 -5.52
N THR A 188 -6.22 2.11 -5.74
CA THR A 188 -7.46 2.30 -6.51
C THR A 188 -8.65 2.21 -5.55
N PHE A 189 -9.86 2.00 -6.08
CA PHE A 189 -11.01 1.68 -5.24
C PHE A 189 -10.74 0.45 -4.35
N ASP A 190 -10.15 -0.60 -4.91
CA ASP A 190 -10.03 -1.94 -4.33
C ASP A 190 -8.64 -2.59 -4.50
N GLN A 191 -7.68 -1.87 -5.10
CA GLN A 191 -6.30 -2.36 -5.29
C GLN A 191 -5.28 -1.57 -4.49
N LEU A 192 -4.28 -2.29 -3.99
CA LEU A 192 -3.10 -1.78 -3.31
C LEU A 192 -1.84 -2.18 -4.09
N ILE A 193 -0.98 -1.22 -4.39
CA ILE A 193 0.32 -1.46 -5.05
C ILE A 193 1.45 -1.00 -4.15
N LEU A 194 2.41 -1.89 -3.91
CA LEU A 194 3.59 -1.66 -3.09
C LEU A 194 4.87 -1.74 -3.94
N SER A 195 5.84 -0.88 -3.66
CA SER A 195 7.25 -1.14 -4.01
C SER A 195 7.91 -1.95 -2.91
N VAL A 196 8.87 -2.82 -3.25
CA VAL A 196 9.51 -3.77 -2.31
C VAL A 196 11.03 -3.70 -2.47
N ALA A 197 11.74 -3.22 -1.44
CA ALA A 197 13.18 -2.97 -1.52
C ALA A 197 14.04 -4.22 -1.30
N ALA A 198 13.51 -5.22 -0.60
CA ALA A 198 14.19 -6.48 -0.36
C ALA A 198 13.23 -7.66 -0.65
N PRO A 199 12.89 -7.93 -1.92
CA PRO A 199 12.04 -9.06 -2.27
C PRO A 199 12.71 -10.40 -1.90
N PRO A 200 11.93 -11.51 -1.76
CA PRO A 200 12.51 -12.82 -1.50
C PRO A 200 13.40 -13.26 -2.69
N THR A 201 14.59 -13.78 -2.40
CA THR A 201 15.57 -14.19 -3.44
C THR A 201 15.74 -15.69 -3.51
N THR A 202 15.17 -16.43 -2.56
CA THR A 202 15.18 -17.90 -2.54
C THR A 202 13.78 -18.49 -2.61
N PRO A 203 13.63 -19.73 -3.13
CA PRO A 203 12.33 -20.40 -3.16
C PRO A 203 11.69 -20.58 -1.77
N ALA A 204 12.50 -20.77 -0.73
CA ALA A 204 12.00 -20.95 0.63
C ALA A 204 11.45 -19.64 1.22
N GLU A 205 12.15 -18.51 1.00
CA GLU A 205 11.65 -17.19 1.38
C GLU A 205 10.40 -16.83 0.60
N ALA A 206 10.40 -17.08 -0.71
CA ALA A 206 9.25 -16.78 -1.56
C ALA A 206 8.01 -17.60 -1.17
N GLN A 207 8.20 -18.86 -0.76
CA GLN A 207 7.12 -19.68 -0.23
C GLN A 207 6.58 -19.14 1.11
N ALA A 208 7.45 -18.66 2.00
CA ALA A 208 7.03 -18.07 3.27
C ALA A 208 6.28 -16.74 3.06
N VAL A 209 6.76 -15.88 2.16
CA VAL A 209 6.06 -14.63 1.81
C VAL A 209 4.72 -14.91 1.11
N ALA A 210 4.66 -15.94 0.25
CA ALA A 210 3.41 -16.35 -0.40
C ALA A 210 2.33 -16.75 0.61
N VAL A 211 2.72 -17.42 1.71
CA VAL A 211 1.79 -17.76 2.80
C VAL A 211 1.24 -16.49 3.46
N GLU A 212 2.08 -15.50 3.77
CA GLU A 212 1.59 -14.22 4.29
C GLU A 212 0.67 -13.50 3.30
N HIS A 213 1.01 -13.50 2.00
CA HIS A 213 0.17 -12.90 0.96
C HIS A 213 -1.20 -13.59 0.84
N TYR A 214 -1.24 -14.92 1.00
CA TYR A 214 -2.49 -15.67 0.95
C TYR A 214 -3.40 -15.35 2.13
N ALA A 215 -2.86 -15.28 3.34
CA ALA A 215 -3.61 -14.84 4.52
C ALA A 215 -4.09 -13.38 4.37
N PHE A 216 -3.22 -12.49 3.87
CA PHE A 216 -3.52 -11.06 3.72
C PHE A 216 -4.53 -10.73 2.61
N CYS A 217 -4.50 -11.49 1.52
CA CYS A 217 -5.32 -11.26 0.32
C CYS A 217 -5.46 -12.58 -0.47
N PRO A 218 -6.38 -13.46 -0.07
CA PRO A 218 -6.54 -14.77 -0.69
C PRO A 218 -6.99 -14.69 -2.16
N ASP A 219 -7.71 -13.62 -2.53
CA ASP A 219 -8.22 -13.38 -3.89
C ASP A 219 -7.12 -13.34 -4.94
N ASN A 220 -5.94 -12.82 -4.60
CA ASN A 220 -4.77 -12.81 -5.48
C ASN A 220 -4.42 -14.19 -6.02
N ILE A 221 -4.68 -15.25 -5.25
CA ILE A 221 -4.34 -16.63 -5.60
C ILE A 221 -5.58 -17.38 -6.05
N ASN A 222 -6.67 -17.31 -5.28
CA ASN A 222 -7.90 -18.07 -5.51
C ASN A 222 -8.61 -17.69 -6.81
N GLN A 223 -8.52 -16.42 -7.19
CA GLN A 223 -9.15 -15.91 -8.41
C GLN A 223 -8.15 -15.77 -9.58
N SER A 224 -6.91 -16.24 -9.40
CA SER A 224 -5.93 -16.28 -10.47
C SER A 224 -6.28 -17.32 -11.54
N SER A 225 -5.69 -17.20 -12.73
CA SER A 225 -5.89 -18.19 -13.81
C SER A 225 -5.39 -19.60 -13.47
N THR A 226 -4.46 -19.71 -12.51
CA THR A 226 -3.88 -20.98 -12.07
C THR A 226 -3.74 -20.96 -10.53
N PRO A 227 -4.84 -21.20 -9.78
CA PRO A 227 -4.83 -21.13 -8.32
C PRO A 227 -3.86 -22.15 -7.70
N SER A 228 -2.73 -21.66 -7.21
CA SER A 228 -1.67 -22.47 -6.60
C SER A 228 -0.71 -21.57 -5.84
N LEU A 229 -0.62 -21.80 -4.52
CA LEU A 229 0.32 -21.10 -3.65
C LEU A 229 1.78 -21.27 -4.11
N ASN A 230 2.14 -22.48 -4.56
CA ASN A 230 3.49 -22.75 -5.07
C ASN A 230 3.77 -21.99 -6.38
N ALA A 231 2.80 -21.93 -7.30
CA ALA A 231 2.97 -21.21 -8.56
C ALA A 231 3.02 -19.69 -8.34
N TYR A 232 2.32 -19.20 -7.32
CA TYR A 232 2.40 -17.81 -6.88
C TYR A 232 3.75 -17.50 -6.23
N ALA A 233 4.25 -18.36 -5.35
CA ALA A 233 5.57 -18.22 -4.73
C ALA A 233 6.71 -18.11 -5.77
N GLU A 234 6.66 -18.91 -6.85
CA GLU A 234 7.64 -18.82 -7.93
C GLU A 234 7.67 -17.44 -8.62
N GLN A 235 6.54 -16.71 -8.64
CA GLN A 235 6.43 -15.38 -9.25
C GLN A 235 6.90 -14.26 -8.34
N LEU A 236 6.94 -14.48 -7.02
CA LEU A 236 7.36 -13.48 -6.04
C LEU A 236 8.89 -13.27 -5.98
N MET A 237 9.67 -14.22 -6.49
CA MET A 237 11.13 -14.13 -6.44
C MET A 237 11.61 -12.90 -7.21
N ASP A 238 12.47 -12.10 -6.56
CA ASP A 238 13.05 -10.86 -7.09
C ASP A 238 12.01 -9.81 -7.54
N LEU A 239 10.74 -9.97 -7.12
CA LEU A 239 9.64 -9.11 -7.55
C LEU A 239 9.55 -7.84 -6.70
N GLU A 240 10.00 -6.72 -7.27
CA GLU A 240 10.04 -5.40 -6.61
C GLU A 240 8.67 -4.70 -6.50
N ILE A 241 7.60 -5.30 -7.07
CA ILE A 241 6.23 -4.78 -7.02
C ILE A 241 5.29 -5.86 -6.50
N TRP A 242 4.63 -5.59 -5.37
CA TRP A 242 3.52 -6.42 -4.91
C TRP A 242 2.21 -5.70 -5.16
N SER A 243 1.21 -6.42 -5.67
CA SER A 243 -0.14 -5.88 -5.88
C SER A 243 -1.19 -6.79 -5.28
N PHE A 244 -2.17 -6.19 -4.64
CA PHE A 244 -3.28 -6.86 -3.98
C PHE A 244 -4.59 -6.26 -4.45
N TRP A 245 -5.62 -7.09 -4.56
CA TRP A 245 -6.96 -6.65 -4.92
C TRP A 245 -7.99 -7.50 -4.18
N TRP A 246 -9.11 -6.89 -3.82
CA TRP A 246 -10.22 -7.54 -3.13
C TRP A 246 -11.50 -7.34 -3.95
N ASP A 247 -12.35 -8.38 -4.07
CA ASP A 247 -13.69 -8.29 -4.71
C ASP A 247 -14.78 -7.90 -3.70
#